data_AF-A0A5E4QT90-F1
#
_entry.id   AF-A0A5E4QT90-F1
#
_cell.length_a   1.000
_cell.length_b   1.000
_cell.length_c   1.000
_cell.angle_alpha   90.00
_cell.angle_beta   90.00
_cell.angle_gamma   90.00
#
_symmetry.space_group_name_H-M   'P 1'
#
loop_
_entity.id
_entity.type
_entity.pdbx_description
1 polymer ?
#
loop_
_entity_poly.entity_id
_entity_poly.type
_entity_poly.pdbx_seq_one_letter_code
_entity_poly.pdbx_strand_id
1 'polypeptide(L)'
;MQSRRFRQLPSTKTSRIPIDHFGPIPGVDVGMMWGDREQVSESGVHLPPVSGIHGRDKRGVYSILLSANDYDVEDSGYEFTYSGSGKNDSTHQTLTKENKALARNCVARLRKNGYHAGVDWRRGLPVRVVRTLYKNTGLTEPQPCQGFR
;
A
#
# COMPACT_ATOMS: atom_id res chain seq x y z
N MET A 1 8.26 -30.31 -6.73
CA MET A 1 8.19 -29.03 -5.99
C MET A 1 9.24 -28.09 -6.57
N GLN A 2 8.87 -27.22 -7.51
CA GLN A 2 9.81 -26.25 -8.08
C GLN A 2 9.76 -24.97 -7.25
N SER A 3 10.87 -24.70 -6.55
CA SER A 3 11.17 -23.41 -5.94
C SER A 3 11.05 -22.33 -7.02
N ARG A 4 10.03 -21.46 -6.88
CA ARG A 4 9.93 -20.25 -7.70
C ARG A 4 11.09 -19.36 -7.30
N ARG A 5 12.19 -19.44 -8.05
CA ARG A 5 13.32 -18.53 -7.94
C ARG A 5 12.79 -17.09 -8.03
N PHE A 6 13.04 -16.30 -7.00
CA PHE A 6 12.94 -14.85 -7.12
C PHE A 6 13.82 -14.44 -8.30
N ARG A 7 13.20 -13.99 -9.40
CA ARG A 7 13.98 -13.34 -10.46
C ARG A 7 14.60 -12.11 -9.81
N GLN A 8 15.93 -12.05 -9.74
CA GLN A 8 16.61 -10.78 -9.50
C GLN A 8 16.17 -9.84 -10.62
N LEU A 9 15.34 -8.87 -10.25
CA LEU A 9 14.94 -7.81 -11.17
C LEU A 9 16.17 -6.92 -11.41
N PRO A 10 16.32 -6.37 -12.63
CA PRO A 10 17.35 -5.37 -12.87
C PRO A 10 17.12 -4.22 -11.89
N SER A 11 18.18 -3.75 -11.23
CA SER A 11 18.16 -2.55 -10.40
C SER A 11 17.58 -1.39 -11.21
N THR A 12 16.28 -1.15 -11.07
CA THR A 12 15.64 0.04 -11.59
C THR A 12 16.09 1.16 -10.69
N LYS A 13 17.22 1.80 -11.01
CA LYS A 13 17.60 3.07 -10.39
C LYS A 13 16.34 3.94 -10.37
N THR A 14 15.79 4.18 -9.18
CA THR A 14 14.65 5.04 -8.86
C THR A 14 14.81 6.48 -9.37
N SER A 15 15.97 6.81 -9.97
CA SER A 15 16.44 8.16 -10.28
C SER A 15 15.62 8.91 -11.33
N ARG A 16 14.61 8.31 -11.97
CA ARG A 16 13.82 8.96 -13.04
C ARG A 16 12.36 9.23 -12.68
N ILE A 17 11.85 8.68 -11.58
CA ILE A 17 10.45 8.82 -11.20
C ILE A 17 10.37 9.72 -9.96
N PRO A 18 9.55 10.79 -9.97
CA PRO A 18 9.33 11.61 -8.79
C PRO A 18 8.85 10.77 -7.61
N ILE A 19 9.35 11.08 -6.42
CA ILE A 19 8.97 10.38 -5.18
C ILE A 19 7.47 10.50 -4.86
N ASP A 20 6.78 11.51 -5.41
CA ASP A 20 5.34 11.74 -5.28
C ASP A 20 4.52 11.30 -6.50
N HIS A 21 5.05 10.36 -7.28
CA HIS A 21 4.39 9.80 -8.46
C HIS A 21 3.17 8.94 -8.10
N PHE A 22 2.02 9.28 -8.70
CA PHE A 22 0.79 8.50 -8.62
C PHE A 22 0.69 7.49 -9.77
N GLY A 23 0.13 6.31 -9.49
CA GLY A 23 -0.12 5.28 -10.50
C GLY A 23 1.05 4.31 -10.70
N PRO A 24 1.04 3.53 -11.79
CA PRO A 24 2.02 2.46 -12.03
C PRO A 24 3.46 2.96 -12.17
N ILE A 25 4.41 2.10 -11.81
CA ILE A 25 5.84 2.34 -12.00
C ILE A 25 6.25 1.73 -13.36
N PRO A 26 6.82 2.50 -14.30
CA PRO A 26 7.34 1.97 -15.55
C PRO A 26 8.30 0.79 -15.34
N GLY A 27 8.03 -0.33 -16.02
CA GLY A 27 8.84 -1.55 -15.92
C GLY A 27 8.50 -2.45 -14.73
N VAL A 28 7.48 -2.11 -13.93
CA VAL A 28 6.96 -2.96 -12.87
C VAL A 28 5.54 -3.42 -13.20
N ASP A 29 5.39 -4.71 -13.44
CA ASP A 29 4.10 -5.33 -13.75
C ASP A 29 3.38 -5.80 -12.49
N VAL A 30 2.04 -5.85 -12.56
CA VAL A 30 1.22 -6.44 -11.48
C VAL A 30 1.63 -7.89 -11.26
N GLY A 31 1.88 -8.26 -10.01
CA GLY A 31 2.29 -9.61 -9.61
C GLY A 31 3.80 -9.84 -9.58
N MET A 32 4.62 -8.82 -9.92
CA MET A 32 6.04 -8.85 -9.57
C MET A 32 6.22 -9.03 -8.06
N MET A 33 7.30 -9.70 -7.66
CA MET A 33 7.56 -10.07 -6.29
C MET A 33 8.93 -9.60 -5.82
N TRP A 34 9.01 -9.24 -4.54
CA TRP A 34 10.24 -8.85 -3.86
C TRP A 34 10.43 -9.66 -2.58
N GLY A 35 11.69 -9.89 -2.21
CA GLY A 35 12.06 -10.64 -1.02
C GLY A 35 11.88 -9.83 0.27
N ASP A 36 12.15 -8.54 0.21
CA ASP A 36 12.17 -7.63 1.36
C ASP A 36 11.68 -6.22 1.00
N ARG A 37 11.51 -5.37 2.01
CA ARG A 37 11.04 -3.99 1.83
C ARG A 37 12.07 -3.08 1.17
N GLU A 38 13.36 -3.40 1.26
CA GLU A 38 14.42 -2.61 0.62
C GLU A 38 14.31 -2.74 -0.90
N GLN A 39 14.14 -3.96 -1.40
CA GLN A 39 13.89 -4.22 -2.81
C GLN A 39 12.58 -3.57 -3.31
N VAL A 40 11.52 -3.56 -2.48
CA VAL A 40 10.27 -2.83 -2.81
C VAL A 40 10.54 -1.32 -2.91
N SER A 41 11.36 -0.76 -2.02
CA SER A 41 11.75 0.66 -2.05
C SER A 41 12.60 0.99 -3.28
N GLU A 42 13.60 0.18 -3.56
CA GLU A 42 14.47 0.29 -4.75
C GLU A 42 13.71 0.14 -6.07
N SER A 43 12.59 -0.59 -6.08
CA SER A 43 11.72 -0.66 -7.26
C SER A 43 10.92 0.62 -7.51
N GLY A 44 10.81 1.51 -6.51
CA GLY A 44 9.97 2.70 -6.56
C GLY A 44 8.48 2.45 -6.24
N VAL A 45 8.07 1.20 -6.04
CA VAL A 45 6.66 0.84 -5.77
C VAL A 45 6.21 1.40 -4.42
N HIS A 46 6.97 1.14 -3.36
CA HIS A 46 6.71 1.66 -2.01
C HIS A 46 8.02 2.10 -1.35
N LEU A 47 8.29 3.40 -1.35
CA LEU A 47 9.58 3.97 -0.91
C LEU A 47 9.88 3.84 0.60
N PRO A 48 8.91 4.04 1.53
CA PRO A 48 9.21 3.97 2.95
C PRO A 48 9.68 2.58 3.39
N PRO A 49 10.85 2.48 4.05
CA PRO A 49 11.38 1.18 4.48
C PRO A 49 10.59 0.56 5.65
N VAL A 50 9.89 1.38 6.44
CA VAL A 50 9.18 0.95 7.67
C VAL A 50 7.69 1.29 7.64
N SER A 51 7.32 2.51 7.22
CA SER A 51 5.92 2.94 7.19
C SER A 51 5.07 2.02 6.31
N GLY A 52 3.81 1.79 6.68
CA GLY A 52 2.83 1.13 5.82
C GLY A 52 2.21 2.07 4.78
N ILE A 53 2.34 3.38 4.97
CA ILE A 53 1.76 4.41 4.10
C ILE A 53 2.87 5.29 3.54
N HIS A 54 2.87 5.46 2.22
CA HIS A 54 3.70 6.41 1.51
C HIS A 54 2.85 7.54 0.96
N GLY A 55 2.89 8.70 1.61
CA GLY A 55 2.08 9.84 1.19
C GLY A 55 2.58 11.15 1.75
N ARG A 56 1.98 12.24 1.28
CA ARG A 56 2.16 13.58 1.84
C ARG A 56 0.80 14.16 2.13
N ASP A 57 0.66 14.80 3.28
CA ASP A 57 -0.61 15.33 3.75
C ASP A 57 -1.32 16.13 2.63
N LYS A 58 -0.68 17.14 2.04
CA LYS A 58 -1.29 18.06 1.05
C LYS A 58 -1.53 17.43 -0.33
N ARG A 59 -1.01 16.24 -0.61
CA ARG A 59 -1.09 15.63 -1.94
C ARG A 59 -1.96 14.38 -1.99
N GLY A 60 -1.80 13.49 -1.03
CA GLY A 60 -2.37 12.15 -1.06
C GLY A 60 -1.32 11.07 -0.77
N VAL A 61 -1.76 9.83 -0.89
CA VAL A 61 -0.97 8.61 -0.75
C VAL A 61 -0.69 8.01 -2.12
N TYR A 62 0.55 7.64 -2.34
CA TYR A 62 1.04 7.08 -3.61
C TYR A 62 1.04 5.55 -3.57
N SER A 63 1.36 4.99 -2.40
CA SER A 63 1.42 3.55 -2.19
C SER A 63 1.15 3.17 -0.74
N ILE A 64 0.55 2.00 -0.53
CA ILE A 64 0.37 1.39 0.78
C ILE A 64 0.89 -0.04 0.79
N LEU A 65 1.20 -0.51 1.99
CA LEU A 65 1.54 -1.89 2.26
C LEU A 65 0.43 -2.51 3.13
N LEU A 66 -0.13 -3.60 2.64
CA LEU A 66 -1.22 -4.35 3.25
C LEU A 66 -0.67 -5.65 3.83
N SER A 67 -0.74 -5.78 5.16
CA SER A 67 -0.27 -6.97 5.88
C SER A 67 -1.42 -7.65 6.62
N ALA A 68 -1.50 -8.98 6.51
CA ALA A 68 -2.59 -9.82 7.03
C ALA A 68 -2.68 -9.93 8.58
N ASN A 69 -2.05 -9.02 9.32
CA ASN A 69 -2.00 -9.03 10.79
C ASN A 69 -2.66 -7.81 11.43
N ASP A 70 -3.26 -6.93 10.64
CA ASP A 70 -4.11 -5.89 11.19
C ASP A 70 -5.49 -6.51 11.40
N TYR A 71 -5.84 -6.76 12.67
CA TYR A 71 -7.06 -7.47 13.07
C TYR A 71 -8.35 -6.85 12.50
N ASP A 72 -8.28 -5.61 12.02
CA ASP A 72 -9.38 -4.84 11.46
C ASP A 72 -9.40 -4.84 9.91
N VAL A 73 -8.53 -5.62 9.26
CA VAL A 73 -8.41 -5.70 7.79
C VAL A 73 -9.13 -6.93 7.24
N GLU A 74 -10.20 -6.67 6.48
CA GLU A 74 -10.85 -7.64 5.60
C GLU A 74 -10.30 -7.43 4.19
N ASP A 75 -9.72 -8.46 3.56
CA ASP A 75 -9.17 -8.38 2.20
C ASP A 75 -9.78 -9.46 1.31
N SER A 76 -10.68 -9.05 0.42
CA SER A 76 -11.33 -9.91 -0.58
C SER A 76 -10.57 -9.94 -1.91
N GLY A 77 -9.39 -9.31 -1.98
CA GLY A 77 -8.55 -9.23 -3.17
C GLY A 77 -8.88 -8.05 -4.07
N TYR A 78 -10.13 -7.94 -4.52
CA TYR A 78 -10.60 -6.81 -5.33
C TYR A 78 -10.93 -5.58 -4.49
N GLU A 79 -11.33 -5.78 -3.23
CA GLU A 79 -11.64 -4.77 -2.24
C GLU A 79 -11.09 -5.18 -0.87
N PHE A 80 -10.70 -4.19 -0.07
CA PHE A 80 -10.21 -4.41 1.29
C PHE A 80 -10.47 -3.19 2.18
N THR A 81 -10.53 -3.41 3.50
CA THR A 81 -10.48 -2.34 4.50
C THR A 81 -9.02 -2.07 4.88
N TYR A 82 -8.70 -0.80 5.17
CA TYR A 82 -7.35 -0.42 5.59
C TYR A 82 -7.44 0.57 6.74
N SER A 83 -6.78 0.23 7.85
CA SER A 83 -6.70 1.11 9.02
C SER A 83 -5.56 2.10 8.86
N GLY A 84 -5.77 3.33 9.34
CA GLY A 84 -4.72 4.33 9.40
C GLY A 84 -3.56 3.89 10.30
N SER A 85 -2.50 4.69 10.31
CA SER A 85 -1.39 4.52 11.24
C SER A 85 -1.67 5.16 12.62
N GLY A 86 -0.89 4.76 13.63
CA GLY A 86 -0.87 5.44 14.93
C GLY A 86 -1.89 4.94 15.95
N LYS A 87 -2.42 3.72 15.79
CA LYS A 87 -3.14 3.02 16.88
C LYS A 87 -2.10 2.51 17.87
N ASN A 88 -2.25 2.86 19.14
CA ASN A 88 -1.60 2.17 20.26
C ASN A 88 -2.67 1.93 21.33
N ASP A 89 -2.36 1.14 22.37
CA ASP A 89 -3.33 0.70 23.39
C ASP A 89 -4.01 1.85 24.16
N SER A 90 -3.55 3.09 24.02
CA SER A 90 -3.99 4.24 24.80
C SER A 90 -4.47 5.44 23.97
N THR A 91 -4.44 5.38 22.63
CA THR A 91 -4.79 6.54 21.79
C THR A 91 -5.69 6.20 20.62
N HIS A 92 -6.70 7.03 20.43
CA HIS A 92 -7.51 7.03 19.21
C HIS A 92 -6.71 7.62 18.06
N GLN A 93 -6.83 6.99 16.89
CA GLN A 93 -6.25 7.52 15.67
C GLN A 93 -6.85 8.89 15.34
N THR A 94 -6.01 9.77 14.78
CA THR A 94 -6.44 11.09 14.33
C THR A 94 -6.33 11.21 12.81
N LEU A 95 -7.23 11.98 12.20
CA LEU A 95 -7.22 12.29 10.77
C LEU A 95 -6.17 13.37 10.46
N THR A 96 -4.90 13.04 10.72
CA THR A 96 -3.73 13.90 10.51
C THR A 96 -2.66 13.15 9.70
N LYS A 97 -1.62 13.86 9.26
CA LYS A 97 -0.46 13.31 8.53
C LYS A 97 -0.86 12.32 7.41
N GLU A 98 -0.35 11.09 7.44
CA GLU A 98 -0.60 10.01 6.46
C GLU A 98 -2.06 9.57 6.43
N ASN A 99 -2.76 9.56 7.58
CA ASN A 99 -4.19 9.21 7.64
C ASN A 99 -5.01 10.26 6.86
N LYS A 100 -4.68 11.54 7.02
CA LYS A 100 -5.28 12.63 6.25
C LYS A 100 -4.88 12.59 4.78
N ALA A 101 -3.65 12.18 4.48
CA ALA A 101 -3.18 11.98 3.11
C ALA A 101 -4.00 10.87 2.42
N LEU A 102 -4.18 9.72 3.06
CA LEU A 102 -4.95 8.60 2.49
C LEU A 102 -6.38 9.00 2.20
N ALA A 103 -6.99 9.71 3.15
CA ALA A 103 -8.34 10.24 3.01
C ALA A 103 -8.45 11.14 1.74
N ARG A 104 -7.44 11.97 1.44
CA ARG A 104 -7.44 12.86 0.25
C ARG A 104 -7.40 12.13 -1.09
N ASN A 105 -7.07 10.84 -1.15
CA ASN A 105 -7.17 10.07 -2.39
C ASN A 105 -8.62 9.86 -2.82
N CYS A 106 -9.55 9.83 -1.87
CA CYS A 106 -10.97 9.77 -2.17
C CYS A 106 -11.43 11.11 -2.78
N VAL A 107 -12.17 11.04 -3.90
CA VAL A 107 -12.65 12.22 -4.63
C VAL A 107 -13.64 13.06 -3.82
N ALA A 108 -14.32 12.46 -2.84
CA ALA A 108 -15.27 13.17 -2.00
C ALA A 108 -14.55 14.14 -1.04
N ARG A 109 -15.22 15.26 -0.75
CA ARG A 109 -14.68 16.31 0.11
C ARG A 109 -14.40 15.78 1.52
N LEU A 110 -13.15 15.93 1.97
CA LEU A 110 -12.68 15.56 3.31
C LEU A 110 -13.57 16.15 4.40
N ARG A 111 -14.09 15.28 5.28
CA ARG A 111 -14.89 15.64 6.47
C ARG A 111 -14.38 14.86 7.69
N LYS A 112 -14.53 15.43 8.89
CA LYS A 112 -14.08 14.80 10.14
C LYS A 112 -14.86 13.52 10.49
N ASN A 113 -16.14 13.44 10.12
CA ASN A 113 -17.03 12.34 10.51
C ASN A 113 -17.21 11.29 9.39
N GLY A 114 -16.19 11.12 8.55
CA GLY A 114 -16.26 10.22 7.40
C GLY A 114 -16.98 10.84 6.19
N TYR A 115 -16.77 10.20 5.04
CA TYR A 115 -17.33 10.58 3.75
C TYR A 115 -17.15 9.41 2.76
N HIS A 116 -17.94 9.41 1.69
CA HIS A 116 -18.01 8.32 0.72
C HIS A 116 -18.00 8.90 -0.70
N ALA A 117 -17.28 8.27 -1.63
CA ALA A 117 -17.16 8.73 -3.01
C ALA A 117 -18.40 8.45 -3.87
N GLY A 118 -19.29 7.56 -3.43
CA GLY A 118 -20.47 7.18 -4.19
C GLY A 118 -20.09 6.47 -5.50
N VAL A 119 -20.83 6.79 -6.54
CA VAL A 119 -20.57 6.31 -7.90
C VAL A 119 -19.28 6.87 -8.51
N ASP A 120 -18.74 7.96 -7.95
CA ASP A 120 -17.55 8.66 -8.45
C ASP A 120 -16.22 8.06 -7.95
N TRP A 121 -16.22 6.93 -7.23
CA TRP A 121 -15.01 6.38 -6.57
C TRP A 121 -13.81 6.19 -7.50
N ARG A 122 -14.04 5.88 -8.77
CA ARG A 122 -12.99 5.72 -9.80
C ARG A 122 -12.25 7.01 -10.16
N ARG A 123 -12.79 8.17 -9.78
CA ARG A 123 -12.17 9.49 -9.99
C ARG A 123 -11.20 9.86 -8.88
N GLY A 124 -11.03 9.01 -7.87
CA GLY A 124 -10.02 9.18 -6.83
C GLY A 124 -8.60 9.08 -7.35
N LEU A 125 -7.64 9.52 -6.54
CA LEU A 125 -6.22 9.38 -6.84
C LEU A 125 -5.79 7.92 -6.66
N PRO A 126 -5.10 7.31 -7.65
CA PRO A 126 -4.73 5.91 -7.60
C PRO A 126 -3.69 5.64 -6.51
N VAL A 127 -3.82 4.50 -5.84
CA VAL A 127 -2.90 4.03 -4.80
C VAL A 127 -2.32 2.68 -5.24
N ARG A 128 -0.99 2.55 -5.28
CA ARG A 128 -0.35 1.24 -5.45
C ARG A 128 -0.49 0.44 -4.15
N VAL A 129 -0.80 -0.85 -4.24
CA VAL A 129 -0.97 -1.73 -3.08
C VAL A 129 0.06 -2.84 -3.16
N VAL A 130 0.87 -2.98 -2.11
CA VAL A 130 1.79 -4.11 -1.94
C VAL A 130 1.25 -5.01 -0.84
N ARG A 131 0.95 -6.26 -1.15
CA ARG A 131 0.52 -7.27 -0.18
C ARG A 131 1.71 -8.03 0.38
N THR A 132 1.65 -8.34 1.66
CA THR A 132 2.64 -9.21 2.32
C THR A 132 1.99 -10.07 3.40
N LEU A 133 2.59 -11.22 3.66
CA LEU A 133 2.19 -12.10 4.75
C LEU A 133 2.98 -11.73 6.00
N TYR A 134 2.29 -11.39 7.09
CA TYR A 134 2.92 -11.32 8.41
C TYR A 134 2.46 -12.51 9.24
N LYS A 135 3.27 -13.58 9.21
CA LYS A 135 3.12 -14.89 9.87
C LYS A 135 2.13 -15.85 9.20
N ASN A 136 2.41 -17.13 9.43
CA ASN A 136 1.89 -18.31 8.75
C ASN A 136 0.42 -18.60 9.15
N THR A 137 -0.52 -17.75 8.76
CA THR A 137 -1.95 -17.80 9.18
C THR A 137 -2.79 -18.84 8.44
N GLY A 138 -2.17 -19.73 7.65
CA GLY A 138 -2.89 -20.55 6.68
C GLY A 138 -3.16 -19.72 5.42
N LEU A 139 -2.85 -20.29 4.27
CA LEU A 139 -2.90 -19.61 2.97
C LEU A 139 -4.33 -19.18 2.64
N THR A 140 -4.54 -17.87 2.50
CA THR A 140 -5.72 -17.30 1.87
C THR A 140 -5.26 -16.37 0.77
N GLU A 141 -5.63 -16.66 -0.48
CA GLU A 141 -5.68 -15.59 -1.48
C GLU A 141 -6.53 -14.47 -0.88
N PRO A 142 -6.08 -13.21 -0.93
CA PRO A 142 -5.19 -12.62 -1.94
C PRO A 142 -3.72 -12.38 -1.54
N GLN A 143 -3.24 -12.83 -0.37
CA GLN A 143 -1.89 -12.53 0.08
C GLN A 143 -0.83 -13.47 -0.53
N PRO A 144 0.40 -12.99 -0.83
CA PRO A 144 1.44 -13.87 -1.32
C PRO A 144 1.88 -14.85 -0.22
N CYS A 145 2.26 -16.07 -0.59
CA CYS A 145 2.77 -17.07 0.35
C CYS A 145 4.10 -16.68 1.02
N GLN A 146 4.84 -15.74 0.43
CA GLN A 146 6.08 -15.17 0.96
C GLN A 146 6.38 -13.82 0.30
N GLY A 147 7.18 -13.00 0.99
CA GLY A 147 7.69 -11.74 0.45
C GLY A 147 6.60 -10.68 0.25
N PHE A 148 6.77 -9.89 -0.81
CA PHE A 148 5.95 -8.73 -1.16
C PHE A 148 5.48 -8.85 -2.60
N ARG A 149 4.21 -8.58 -2.87
CA ARG A 149 3.59 -8.64 -4.20
C ARG A 149 2.68 -7.45 -4.44
#